data_AF-A0A3C0GQ00-F1
#
_entry.id   AF-A0A3C0GQ00-F1
#
_cell.length_a   1.000
_cell.length_b   1.000
_cell.length_c   1.000
_cell.angle_alpha   90.00
_cell.angle_beta   90.00
_cell.angle_gamma   90.00
#
_symmetry.space_group_name_H-M   'P 1'
#
loop_
_entity.id
_entity.type
_entity.pdbx_description
1 polymer ?
#
loop_
_entity_poly.entity_id
_entity_poly.type
_entity_poly.pdbx_seq_one_letter_code
_entity_poly.pdbx_strand_id
1 'polypeptide(L)'
;MTAPTRDAVPVVRLSSFYLFYYAALGAFTPYWSLFLTSRGMSVTAISVMMGIWYATRIVAPTTWTSLAATSPRPIFWLRLGCVLTLLTFCAFLLPLPQPWLYPAMVAFCFFYNAVMPQFESITLTHLGSDSHRYGLIRVWGSLGFIAVVMLFGWIIEGHDGAGNAHLLPWLMLPLFGLLTASGFANHYARGLQRSDGDASGFWQIVRKPQVLAFFLAAFMEQLSFGPYYTFFSVYMDHHGYATSTLGLLWTIGVVFEVGVFFTIGRFFRRYDASWMLLIALL
;
A
#
# COMPACT_ATOMS: atom_id res chain seq x y z
N MET A 1 45.15 4.70 -0.89
CA MET A 1 43.84 4.62 -0.19
C MET A 1 42.83 5.42 -0.98
N THR A 2 42.11 4.76 -1.88
CA THR A 2 41.01 5.36 -2.66
C THR A 2 39.79 5.45 -1.76
N ALA A 3 39.31 6.67 -1.52
CA ALA A 3 38.06 6.90 -0.79
C ALA A 3 36.92 6.11 -1.46
N PRO A 4 36.05 5.42 -0.70
CA PRO A 4 34.91 4.73 -1.28
C PRO A 4 33.99 5.77 -1.90
N THR A 5 33.78 5.70 -3.22
CA THR A 5 32.75 6.44 -3.93
C THR A 5 31.44 6.25 -3.20
N ARG A 6 30.83 7.35 -2.73
CA ARG A 6 29.44 7.34 -2.24
C ARG A 6 28.57 6.93 -3.42
N ASP A 7 28.21 5.65 -3.50
CA ASP A 7 27.24 5.19 -4.49
C ASP A 7 26.02 6.09 -4.39
N ALA A 8 25.74 6.82 -5.47
CA ALA A 8 24.60 7.73 -5.51
C ALA A 8 23.35 6.93 -5.16
N VAL A 9 22.55 7.44 -4.21
CA VAL A 9 21.27 6.83 -3.84
C VAL A 9 20.50 6.52 -5.13
N PRO A 10 20.09 5.27 -5.38
CA PRO A 10 19.44 4.88 -6.64
C PRO A 10 17.99 5.34 -6.66
N VAL A 11 17.76 6.66 -6.62
CA VAL A 11 16.46 7.32 -6.49
C VAL A 11 15.48 6.80 -7.53
N VAL A 12 15.91 6.62 -8.78
CA VAL A 12 15.04 6.13 -9.87
C VAL A 12 14.55 4.70 -9.62
N ARG A 13 15.41 3.80 -9.16
CA ARG A 13 15.05 2.39 -8.90
C ARG A 13 14.17 2.23 -7.67
N LEU A 14 14.40 3.08 -6.66
CA LEU A 14 13.54 3.11 -5.49
C LEU A 14 12.17 3.69 -5.85
N SER A 15 12.16 4.79 -6.60
CA SER A 15 10.93 5.46 -7.05
C SER A 15 10.07 4.58 -7.95
N SER A 16 10.67 3.78 -8.85
CA SER A 16 9.90 2.88 -9.72
C SER A 16 9.15 1.82 -8.91
N PHE A 17 9.74 1.32 -7.83
CA PHE A 17 9.07 0.37 -6.95
C PHE A 17 7.88 1.01 -6.23
N TYR A 18 8.05 2.21 -5.65
CA TYR A 18 6.93 2.98 -5.06
C TYR A 18 5.84 3.22 -6.11
N LEU A 19 6.22 3.62 -7.32
CA LEU A 19 5.27 3.86 -8.41
C LEU A 19 4.41 2.63 -8.67
N PHE A 20 5.01 1.46 -8.93
CA PHE A 20 4.22 0.26 -9.27
C PHE A 20 3.46 -0.32 -8.08
N TYR A 21 4.01 -0.23 -6.86
CA TYR A 21 3.32 -0.70 -5.66
C TYR A 21 2.05 0.11 -5.41
N TYR A 22 2.15 1.45 -5.42
CA TYR A 22 1.01 2.34 -5.19
C TYR A 22 0.08 2.42 -6.41
N ALA A 23 0.59 2.20 -7.62
CA ALA A 23 -0.25 1.98 -8.80
C ALA A 23 -1.16 0.76 -8.62
N ALA A 24 -0.61 -0.38 -8.17
CA ALA A 24 -1.41 -1.57 -7.87
C ALA A 24 -2.40 -1.31 -6.73
N LEU A 25 -2.00 -0.56 -5.69
CA LEU A 25 -2.90 -0.15 -4.62
C LEU A 25 -4.04 0.74 -5.14
N GLY A 26 -3.74 1.67 -6.05
CA GLY A 26 -4.72 2.54 -6.70
C GLY A 26 -5.69 1.80 -7.62
N ALA A 27 -5.29 0.67 -8.21
CA ALA A 27 -6.25 -0.22 -8.87
C ALA A 27 -7.13 -0.95 -7.85
N PHE A 28 -6.54 -1.41 -6.75
CA PHE A 28 -7.20 -2.27 -5.77
C PHE A 28 -8.22 -1.51 -4.91
N THR A 29 -7.83 -0.40 -4.28
CA THR A 29 -8.66 0.32 -3.30
C THR A 29 -10.03 0.74 -3.84
N PRO A 30 -10.14 1.44 -4.99
CA PRO A 30 -11.42 1.90 -5.50
C PRO A 30 -12.21 0.84 -6.28
N TYR A 31 -11.55 -0.10 -6.95
CA TYR A 31 -12.21 -0.97 -7.94
C TYR A 31 -12.35 -2.43 -7.51
N TRP A 32 -11.62 -2.90 -6.50
CA TRP A 32 -11.69 -4.31 -6.12
C TRP A 32 -13.06 -4.69 -5.55
N SER A 33 -13.67 -3.84 -4.71
CA SER A 33 -15.03 -4.09 -4.22
C SER A 33 -16.05 -4.11 -5.36
N LEU A 34 -15.92 -3.21 -6.34
CA LEU A 34 -16.75 -3.18 -7.54
C LEU A 34 -16.63 -4.48 -8.37
N PHE A 35 -15.42 -5.00 -8.54
CA PHE A 35 -15.17 -6.27 -9.20
C PHE A 35 -15.81 -7.47 -8.48
N LEU A 36 -15.74 -7.50 -7.14
CA LEU A 36 -16.40 -8.56 -6.37
C LEU A 36 -17.93 -8.46 -6.49
N THR A 37 -18.47 -7.25 -6.50
CA THR A 37 -19.90 -7.00 -6.78
C THR A 37 -20.29 -7.48 -8.17
N SER A 38 -19.48 -7.21 -9.20
CA SER A 38 -19.76 -7.68 -10.57
C SER A 38 -19.70 -9.20 -10.71
N ARG A 39 -18.99 -9.91 -9.82
CA ARG A 39 -19.04 -11.38 -9.70
C ARG A 39 -20.29 -11.90 -8.98
N GLY A 40 -21.19 -11.02 -8.54
CA GLY A 40 -22.41 -11.37 -7.81
C GLY A 40 -22.17 -11.70 -6.33
N MET A 41 -21.04 -11.29 -5.75
CA MET A 41 -20.79 -11.53 -4.33
C MET A 41 -21.68 -10.64 -3.45
N SER A 42 -22.20 -11.21 -2.36
CA SER A 42 -22.97 -10.44 -1.39
C SER A 42 -22.10 -9.39 -0.69
N VAL A 43 -22.74 -8.32 -0.21
CA VAL A 43 -22.10 -7.27 0.61
C VAL A 43 -21.36 -7.89 1.80
N THR A 44 -21.94 -8.90 2.45
CA THR A 44 -21.30 -9.63 3.56
C THR A 44 -20.01 -10.33 3.15
N ALA A 45 -19.99 -10.96 1.97
CA ALA A 45 -18.80 -11.63 1.44
C ALA A 45 -17.69 -10.62 1.08
N ILE A 46 -18.07 -9.46 0.53
CA ILE A 46 -17.15 -8.36 0.23
C ILE A 46 -16.55 -7.80 1.52
N SER A 47 -17.36 -7.59 2.57
CA SER A 47 -16.88 -7.18 3.89
C SER A 47 -15.85 -8.15 4.46
N VAL A 48 -16.10 -9.46 4.37
CA VAL A 48 -15.14 -10.48 4.84
C VAL A 48 -13.86 -10.43 4.02
N MET A 49 -13.96 -10.29 2.69
CA MET A 49 -12.81 -10.19 1.80
C MET A 49 -11.92 -8.98 2.11
N MET A 50 -12.52 -7.81 2.29
CA MET A 50 -11.79 -6.59 2.66
C MET A 50 -11.30 -6.65 4.11
N GLY A 51 -12.04 -7.32 5.00
CA GLY A 51 -11.58 -7.62 6.36
C GLY A 51 -10.29 -8.43 6.36
N ILE A 52 -10.16 -9.44 5.49
CA ILE A 52 -8.92 -10.20 5.29
C ILE A 52 -7.79 -9.27 4.86
N TRP A 53 -8.02 -8.40 3.89
CA TRP A 53 -7.02 -7.42 3.43
C TRP A 53 -6.43 -6.60 4.59
N TYR A 54 -7.28 -6.02 5.45
CA TYR A 54 -6.84 -5.24 6.60
C TYR A 54 -6.23 -6.09 7.72
N ALA A 55 -6.79 -7.26 8.02
CA ALA A 55 -6.25 -8.16 9.04
C ALA A 55 -4.83 -8.61 8.68
N THR A 56 -4.59 -8.93 7.41
CA THR A 56 -3.28 -9.35 6.94
C THR A 56 -2.25 -8.21 6.97
N ARG A 57 -2.64 -6.93 6.89
CA ARG A 57 -1.72 -5.79 7.09
C ARG A 57 -1.08 -5.76 8.47
N ILE A 58 -1.71 -6.37 9.48
CA ILE A 58 -1.18 -6.44 10.86
C ILE A 58 -0.22 -7.63 10.99
N VAL A 59 -0.62 -8.79 10.46
CA VAL A 59 0.09 -10.07 10.67
C VAL A 59 1.23 -10.28 9.67
N ALA A 60 1.07 -9.88 8.41
CA ALA A 60 2.04 -10.18 7.37
C ALA A 60 3.39 -9.47 7.56
N PRO A 61 3.46 -8.16 7.86
CA PRO A 61 4.75 -7.50 8.06
C PRO A 61 5.55 -8.08 9.22
N THR A 62 4.89 -8.40 10.33
CA THR A 62 5.55 -8.89 11.56
C THR A 62 6.10 -10.30 11.36
N THR A 63 5.29 -11.20 10.80
CA THR A 63 5.71 -12.57 10.49
C THR A 63 6.81 -12.60 9.43
N TRP A 64 6.65 -11.84 8.34
CA TRP A 64 7.64 -11.77 7.27
C TRP A 64 8.96 -11.16 7.71
N THR A 65 8.93 -10.08 8.50
CA THR A 65 10.14 -9.46 9.04
C THR A 65 10.88 -10.42 9.96
N SER A 66 10.17 -11.18 10.79
CA SER A 66 10.77 -12.19 11.68
C SER A 66 11.44 -13.31 10.89
N LEU A 67 10.80 -13.78 9.81
CA LEU A 67 11.37 -14.78 8.90
C LEU A 67 12.59 -14.22 8.17
N ALA A 68 12.49 -13.01 7.61
CA ALA A 68 13.57 -12.37 6.89
C ALA A 68 14.77 -12.01 7.79
N ALA A 69 14.54 -11.72 9.08
CA ALA A 69 15.58 -11.41 10.06
C ALA A 69 16.55 -12.56 10.34
N THR A 70 16.15 -13.80 10.05
CA THR A 70 17.04 -14.97 10.15
C THR A 70 18.01 -15.09 8.98
N SER A 71 17.82 -14.31 7.91
CA SER A 71 18.57 -14.43 6.67
C SER A 71 19.55 -13.27 6.45
N PRO A 72 20.81 -13.53 6.06
CA PRO A 72 21.79 -12.49 5.74
C PRO A 72 21.53 -11.78 4.40
N ARG A 73 20.44 -12.10 3.68
CA ARG A 73 20.14 -11.60 2.33
C ARG A 73 18.74 -10.95 2.25
N PRO A 74 18.53 -9.73 2.76
CA PRO A 74 17.22 -9.08 2.77
C PRO A 74 16.62 -8.86 1.38
N ILE A 75 17.45 -8.65 0.35
CA ILE A 75 16.97 -8.49 -1.03
C ILE A 75 16.37 -9.78 -1.60
N PHE A 76 16.88 -10.94 -1.20
CA PHE A 76 16.31 -12.21 -1.64
C PHE A 76 14.85 -12.34 -1.19
N TRP A 77 14.57 -11.98 0.07
CA TRP A 77 13.21 -11.97 0.62
C TRP A 77 12.32 -10.94 -0.07
N LEU A 78 12.84 -9.75 -0.41
CA LEU A 78 12.06 -8.77 -1.18
C LEU A 78 11.65 -9.35 -2.55
N ARG A 79 12.60 -9.94 -3.28
CA ARG A 79 12.34 -10.55 -4.60
C ARG A 79 11.38 -11.72 -4.50
N LEU A 80 11.57 -12.58 -3.50
CA LEU A 80 10.68 -13.70 -3.23
C LEU A 80 9.26 -13.22 -2.93
N GLY A 81 9.11 -12.19 -2.09
CA GLY A 81 7.81 -11.59 -1.79
C GLY A 81 7.12 -11.02 -3.02
N CYS A 82 7.86 -10.34 -3.91
CA CYS A 82 7.31 -9.83 -5.17
C CYS A 82 6.85 -10.97 -6.11
N VAL A 83 7.68 -12.00 -6.27
CA VAL A 83 7.33 -13.17 -7.10
C VAL A 83 6.12 -13.92 -6.53
N LEU A 84 6.09 -14.16 -5.22
CA LEU A 84 4.97 -14.82 -4.56
C LEU A 84 3.68 -13.99 -4.65
N THR A 85 3.79 -12.66 -4.54
CA THR A 85 2.66 -11.74 -4.77
C THR A 85 2.11 -11.92 -6.19
N LEU A 86 2.97 -11.91 -7.21
CA LEU A 86 2.56 -12.11 -8.60
C LEU A 86 1.91 -13.49 -8.82
N LEU A 87 2.55 -14.56 -8.32
CA LEU A 87 2.07 -15.93 -8.47
C LEU A 87 0.72 -16.15 -7.79
N THR A 88 0.56 -15.65 -6.56
CA THR A 88 -0.71 -15.75 -5.83
C THR A 88 -1.79 -14.89 -6.46
N PHE A 89 -1.44 -13.75 -7.06
CA PHE A 89 -2.39 -12.93 -7.79
C PHE A 89 -2.93 -13.61 -9.05
N CYS A 90 -2.13 -14.44 -9.73
CA CYS A 90 -2.59 -15.21 -10.90
C CYS A 90 -3.79 -16.11 -10.59
N ALA A 91 -4.00 -16.51 -9.32
CA ALA A 91 -5.18 -17.26 -8.92
C ALA A 91 -6.49 -16.52 -9.24
N PHE A 92 -6.51 -15.19 -9.17
CA PHE A 92 -7.70 -14.38 -9.45
C PHE A 92 -8.07 -14.29 -10.93
N LEU A 93 -7.15 -14.65 -11.84
CA LEU A 93 -7.39 -14.73 -13.27
C LEU A 93 -8.22 -15.97 -13.63
N LEU A 94 -8.16 -17.00 -12.79
CA LEU A 94 -8.94 -18.22 -12.97
C LEU A 94 -10.40 -17.98 -12.55
N PRO A 95 -11.38 -18.65 -13.20
CA PRO A 95 -12.79 -18.60 -12.82
C PRO A 95 -13.02 -19.42 -11.54
N LEU A 96 -12.39 -19.01 -10.44
CA LEU A 96 -12.49 -19.69 -9.14
C LEU A 96 -13.88 -19.52 -8.53
N PRO A 97 -14.46 -20.59 -7.95
CA PRO A 97 -15.66 -20.49 -7.14
C PRO A 97 -15.43 -19.62 -5.89
N GLN A 98 -16.49 -19.00 -5.38
CA GLN A 98 -16.42 -18.07 -4.24
C GLN A 98 -15.64 -18.61 -3.01
N PRO A 99 -15.79 -19.87 -2.56
CA PRO A 99 -15.02 -20.38 -1.43
C PRO A 99 -13.51 -20.37 -1.64
N TRP A 100 -13.04 -20.51 -2.89
CA TRP A 100 -11.61 -20.52 -3.23
C TRP A 100 -11.02 -19.12 -3.37
N LEU A 101 -11.84 -18.07 -3.47
CA LEU A 101 -11.38 -16.68 -3.50
C LEU A 101 -10.80 -16.24 -2.15
N TYR A 102 -11.36 -16.70 -1.03
CA TYR A 102 -10.87 -16.34 0.30
C TYR A 102 -9.43 -16.82 0.59
N PRO A 103 -9.08 -18.11 0.42
CA PRO A 103 -7.69 -18.54 0.61
C PRO A 103 -6.73 -17.91 -0.41
N ALA A 104 -7.18 -17.69 -1.66
CA ALA A 104 -6.38 -16.94 -2.64
C ALA A 104 -6.09 -15.51 -2.18
N MET A 105 -7.09 -14.83 -1.59
CA MET A 105 -6.95 -13.51 -1.00
C MET A 105 -6.01 -13.50 0.19
N VAL A 106 -6.13 -14.46 1.11
CA VAL A 106 -5.20 -14.57 2.25
C VAL A 106 -3.77 -14.70 1.76
N ALA A 107 -3.51 -15.60 0.80
CA ALA A 107 -2.18 -15.81 0.25
C ALA A 107 -1.64 -14.53 -0.42
N PHE A 108 -2.43 -13.91 -1.29
CA PHE A 108 -2.06 -12.68 -1.98
C PHE A 108 -1.79 -11.51 -1.01
N CYS A 109 -2.72 -11.25 -0.09
CA CYS A 109 -2.60 -10.18 0.90
C CYS A 109 -1.38 -10.38 1.80
N PHE A 110 -1.04 -11.63 2.12
CA PHE A 110 0.10 -11.93 2.98
C PHE A 110 1.40 -11.49 2.34
N PHE A 111 1.64 -11.86 1.08
CA PHE A 111 2.86 -11.45 0.39
C PHE A 111 2.85 -9.96 0.02
N TYR A 112 1.74 -9.44 -0.50
CA TYR A 112 1.65 -8.03 -0.93
C TYR A 112 1.88 -7.06 0.24
N ASN A 113 1.25 -7.30 1.40
CA ASN A 113 1.39 -6.42 2.56
C ASN A 113 2.75 -6.57 3.26
N ALA A 114 3.40 -7.72 3.14
CA ALA A 114 4.73 -7.94 3.70
C ALA A 114 5.85 -7.22 2.93
N VAL A 115 5.68 -7.08 1.60
CA VAL A 115 6.70 -6.53 0.70
C VAL A 115 6.99 -5.06 0.96
N MET A 116 5.97 -4.25 1.27
CA MET A 116 6.12 -2.80 1.42
C MET A 116 6.94 -2.38 2.66
N PRO A 117 6.64 -2.85 3.88
CA PRO A 117 7.44 -2.49 5.07
C PRO A 117 8.90 -2.91 4.95
N GLN A 118 9.15 -4.07 4.33
CA GLN A 118 10.50 -4.51 4.03
C GLN A 118 11.21 -3.54 3.07
N PHE A 119 10.52 -3.08 2.03
CA PHE A 119 11.05 -2.12 1.07
C PHE A 119 11.29 -0.73 1.69
N GLU A 120 10.42 -0.28 2.58
CA GLU A 120 10.62 0.97 3.33
C GLU A 120 11.88 0.90 4.19
N SER A 121 12.10 -0.20 4.90
CA SER A 121 13.32 -0.41 5.70
C SER A 121 14.59 -0.35 4.83
N ILE A 122 14.58 -0.97 3.65
CA ILE A 122 15.68 -0.89 2.67
C ILE A 122 15.88 0.54 2.18
N THR A 123 14.79 1.23 1.85
CA THR A 123 14.82 2.63 1.38
C THR A 123 15.41 3.56 2.43
N LEU A 124 14.98 3.46 3.69
CA LEU A 124 15.49 4.27 4.79
C LEU A 124 16.97 4.00 5.07
N THR A 125 17.40 2.74 4.97
CA THR A 125 18.81 2.35 5.07
C THR A 125 19.66 3.00 3.96
N HIS A 126 19.12 3.13 2.74
CA HIS A 126 19.80 3.83 1.64
C HIS A 126 19.88 5.34 1.84
N LEU A 127 18.84 5.95 2.44
CA LEU A 127 18.80 7.40 2.62
C LEU A 127 19.67 7.84 3.79
N GLY A 128 19.76 7.05 4.87
CA GLY A 128 20.54 7.40 6.05
C GLY A 128 20.21 8.81 6.56
N SER A 129 21.17 9.72 6.51
CA SER A 129 21.01 11.13 6.91
C SER A 129 20.23 12.00 5.90
N ASP A 130 20.05 11.55 4.65
CA ASP A 130 19.36 12.30 3.58
C ASP A 130 17.84 12.08 3.59
N SER A 131 17.22 12.15 4.77
CA SER A 131 15.77 11.93 4.95
C SER A 131 14.89 12.84 4.09
N HIS A 132 15.38 14.04 3.74
CA HIS A 132 14.70 14.97 2.83
C HIS A 132 14.43 14.36 1.43
N ARG A 133 15.25 13.41 0.97
CA ARG A 133 15.06 12.74 -0.33
C ARG A 133 13.93 11.70 -0.30
N TYR A 134 13.44 11.32 0.88
CA TYR A 134 12.37 10.33 1.03
C TYR A 134 11.07 10.84 0.40
N GLY A 135 10.74 12.11 0.63
CA GLY A 135 9.56 12.76 0.03
C GLY A 135 9.59 12.70 -1.49
N LEU A 136 10.74 12.95 -2.11
CA LEU A 136 10.90 12.89 -3.58
C LEU A 136 10.66 11.48 -4.13
N ILE A 137 11.06 10.44 -3.40
CA ILE A 137 10.82 9.04 -3.77
C ILE A 137 9.34 8.70 -3.59
N ARG A 138 8.72 9.15 -2.50
CA ARG A 138 7.33 8.84 -2.14
C ARG A 138 6.32 9.44 -3.12
N VAL A 139 6.60 10.64 -3.66
CA VAL A 139 5.74 11.35 -4.64
C VAL A 139 5.46 10.49 -5.88
N TRP A 140 6.44 9.69 -6.34
CA TRP A 140 6.23 8.77 -7.45
C TRP A 140 5.17 7.70 -7.15
N GLY A 141 5.01 7.31 -5.89
CA GLY A 141 3.92 6.44 -5.45
C GLY A 141 2.56 7.09 -5.64
N SER A 142 2.39 8.34 -5.19
CA SER A 142 1.14 9.09 -5.39
C SER A 142 0.83 9.32 -6.87
N LEU A 143 1.85 9.60 -7.69
CA LEU A 143 1.69 9.72 -9.15
C LEU A 143 1.23 8.39 -9.78
N GLY A 144 1.84 7.27 -9.37
CA GLY A 144 1.43 5.94 -9.81
C GLY A 144 -0.02 5.60 -9.42
N PHE A 145 -0.41 5.94 -8.20
CA PHE A 145 -1.79 5.79 -7.73
C PHE A 145 -2.76 6.60 -8.57
N ILE A 146 -2.53 7.91 -8.73
CA ILE A 146 -3.39 8.83 -9.51
C ILE A 146 -3.51 8.35 -10.95
N ALA A 147 -2.39 8.01 -11.60
CA ALA A 147 -2.38 7.57 -12.99
C ALA A 147 -3.23 6.32 -13.21
N VAL A 148 -3.08 5.31 -12.34
CA VAL A 148 -3.83 4.05 -12.47
C VAL A 148 -5.30 4.22 -12.10
N VAL A 149 -5.61 4.98 -11.04
CA VAL A 149 -7.01 5.26 -10.67
C VAL A 149 -7.76 5.90 -11.83
N MET A 150 -7.20 6.95 -12.44
CA MET A 150 -7.86 7.60 -13.58
C MET A 150 -7.96 6.67 -14.80
N LEU A 151 -6.87 5.99 -15.15
CA LEU A 151 -6.82 5.11 -16.32
C LEU A 151 -7.79 3.94 -16.18
N PHE A 152 -7.79 3.25 -15.02
CA PHE A 152 -8.65 2.10 -14.80
C PHE A 152 -10.10 2.52 -14.64
N GLY A 153 -10.38 3.68 -14.03
CA GLY A 153 -11.72 4.24 -14.00
C GLY A 153 -12.33 4.37 -15.39
N TRP A 154 -11.56 4.89 -16.35
CA TRP A 154 -12.00 5.01 -17.75
C TRP A 154 -12.14 3.65 -18.46
N ILE A 155 -11.19 2.73 -18.27
CA ILE A 155 -11.24 1.40 -18.90
C ILE A 155 -12.41 0.55 -18.36
N ILE A 156 -12.66 0.61 -17.05
CA ILE A 156 -13.70 -0.16 -16.37
C ILE A 156 -15.09 0.36 -16.74
N GLU A 157 -15.25 1.67 -16.93
CA GLU A 157 -16.51 2.25 -17.42
C GLU A 157 -16.91 1.67 -18.79
N GLY A 158 -15.93 1.53 -19.69
CA GLY A 158 -16.16 1.05 -21.05
C GLY A 158 -16.90 2.08 -21.92
N HIS A 159 -16.97 1.82 -23.24
CA HIS A 159 -17.57 2.78 -24.18
C HIS A 159 -19.11 2.80 -24.15
N ASP A 160 -19.75 1.77 -23.57
CA ASP A 160 -21.22 1.61 -23.55
C ASP A 160 -21.82 1.54 -22.13
N GLY A 161 -21.03 1.83 -21.07
CA GLY A 161 -21.49 1.69 -19.68
C GLY A 161 -21.72 0.25 -19.20
N ALA A 162 -21.27 -0.74 -19.98
CA ALA A 162 -21.47 -2.17 -19.72
C ALA A 162 -20.62 -2.74 -18.56
N GLY A 163 -19.79 -1.91 -17.90
CA GLY A 163 -19.05 -2.30 -16.71
C GLY A 163 -18.03 -3.42 -16.95
N ASN A 164 -16.83 -3.07 -17.40
CA ASN A 164 -15.71 -3.99 -17.62
C ASN A 164 -14.94 -4.32 -16.33
N ALA A 165 -15.61 -4.32 -15.17
CA ALA A 165 -14.96 -4.57 -13.87
C ALA A 165 -14.27 -5.95 -13.82
N HIS A 166 -14.76 -6.93 -14.59
CA HIS A 166 -14.15 -8.24 -14.74
C HIS A 166 -12.72 -8.22 -15.33
N LEU A 167 -12.34 -7.15 -16.05
CA LEU A 167 -10.98 -6.97 -16.58
C LEU A 167 -9.97 -6.54 -15.51
N LEU A 168 -10.43 -6.12 -14.32
CA LEU A 168 -9.56 -5.57 -13.28
C LEU A 168 -8.36 -6.49 -12.93
N PRO A 169 -8.52 -7.80 -12.70
CA PRO A 169 -7.37 -8.68 -12.46
C PRO A 169 -6.38 -8.72 -13.64
N TRP A 170 -6.87 -8.67 -14.88
CA TRP A 170 -6.01 -8.64 -16.06
C TRP A 170 -5.23 -7.33 -16.18
N LEU A 171 -5.85 -6.21 -15.82
CA LEU A 171 -5.20 -4.89 -15.82
C LEU A 171 -4.16 -4.76 -14.71
N MET A 172 -4.37 -5.39 -13.56
CA MET A 172 -3.43 -5.37 -12.42
C MET A 172 -2.22 -6.28 -12.62
N LEU A 173 -2.35 -7.37 -13.37
CA LEU A 173 -1.25 -8.32 -13.64
C LEU A 173 0.05 -7.66 -14.14
N PRO A 174 0.04 -6.77 -15.18
CA PRO A 174 1.25 -6.09 -15.61
C PRO A 174 1.85 -5.19 -14.53
N LEU A 175 1.03 -4.59 -13.65
CA LEU A 175 1.53 -3.78 -12.52
C LEU A 175 2.35 -4.63 -11.55
N PHE A 176 1.89 -5.84 -11.23
CA PHE A 176 2.65 -6.78 -10.38
C PHE A 176 3.88 -7.35 -11.09
N GLY A 177 3.83 -7.53 -12.42
CA GLY A 177 4.99 -7.88 -13.23
C GLY A 177 6.07 -6.78 -13.18
N LEU A 178 5.68 -5.53 -13.35
CA LEU A 178 6.57 -4.36 -13.28
C LEU A 178 7.09 -4.10 -11.86
N LEU A 179 6.27 -4.35 -10.83
CA LEU A 179 6.69 -4.35 -9.44
C LEU A 179 7.79 -5.38 -9.19
N THR A 180 7.60 -6.61 -9.70
CA THR A 180 8.59 -7.69 -9.59
C THR A 180 9.86 -7.32 -10.32
N ALA A 181 9.78 -6.84 -11.57
CA ALA A 181 10.93 -6.37 -12.34
C ALA A 181 11.71 -5.25 -11.60
N SER A 182 10.99 -4.30 -11.00
CA SER A 182 11.59 -3.24 -10.16
C SER A 182 12.24 -3.80 -8.89
N GLY A 183 11.65 -4.83 -8.27
CA GLY A 183 12.23 -5.55 -7.14
C GLY A 183 13.55 -6.24 -7.49
N PHE A 184 13.67 -6.81 -8.69
CA PHE A 184 14.93 -7.41 -9.19
C PHE A 184 16.00 -6.36 -9.55
N ALA A 185 15.59 -5.18 -10.01
CA ALA A 185 16.50 -4.07 -10.31
C ALA A 185 17.20 -3.49 -9.06
N ASN A 186 16.63 -3.71 -7.88
CA ASN A 186 17.24 -3.35 -6.59
C ASN A 186 18.28 -4.42 -6.18
N HIS A 187 19.55 -4.03 -6.12
CA HIS A 187 20.68 -4.96 -6.04
C HIS A 187 21.59 -4.78 -4.83
N TYR A 188 21.32 -3.84 -3.92
CA TYR A 188 22.24 -3.55 -2.83
C TYR A 188 21.51 -3.26 -1.53
N ALA A 189 21.74 -4.07 -0.51
CA ALA A 189 21.46 -3.73 0.86
C ALA A 189 22.75 -4.08 1.58
N ARG A 190 23.58 -3.06 1.86
CA ARG A 190 24.71 -3.24 2.77
C ARG A 190 24.14 -3.86 4.04
N GLY A 191 24.86 -4.86 4.56
CA GLY A 191 24.37 -5.71 5.66
C GLY A 191 23.61 -4.86 6.65
N LEU A 192 22.33 -5.19 6.85
CA LEU A 192 21.54 -4.65 7.94
C LEU A 192 22.37 -4.89 9.18
N GLN A 193 23.07 -3.86 9.66
CA GLN A 193 23.59 -3.90 11.01
C GLN A 193 22.34 -4.12 11.84
N ARG A 194 22.29 -5.27 12.51
CA ARG A 194 21.42 -5.44 13.66
C ARG A 194 21.70 -4.22 14.52
N SER A 195 20.80 -3.25 14.49
CA SER A 195 20.66 -2.40 15.65
C SER A 195 20.26 -3.40 16.71
N ASP A 196 21.17 -3.68 17.65
CA ASP A 196 20.79 -4.33 18.88
C ASP A 196 19.62 -3.49 19.41
N GLY A 197 18.43 -4.05 19.24
CA GLY A 197 17.20 -3.35 19.54
C GLY A 197 17.28 -3.03 21.01
N ASP A 198 17.25 -1.74 21.32
CA ASP A 198 17.24 -1.26 22.69
C ASP A 198 16.07 -1.98 23.37
N ALA A 199 16.40 -2.94 24.24
CA ALA A 199 15.45 -3.84 24.89
C ALA A 199 14.60 -3.11 25.95
N SER A 200 14.47 -1.79 25.82
CA SER A 200 13.33 -1.06 26.36
C SER A 200 12.07 -1.71 25.77
N GLY A 201 11.39 -2.50 26.61
CA GLY A 201 10.35 -3.40 26.14
C GLY A 201 9.30 -2.62 25.34
N PHE A 202 9.05 -3.02 24.10
CA PHE A 202 7.98 -2.50 23.24
C PHE A 202 6.69 -2.21 24.03
N TRP A 203 6.34 -3.12 24.94
CA TRP A 203 5.19 -3.01 25.84
C TRP A 203 5.28 -1.89 26.89
N GLN A 204 6.47 -1.51 27.35
CA GLN A 204 6.67 -0.36 28.24
C GLN A 204 6.41 0.97 27.52
N ILE A 205 6.74 1.06 26.22
CA ILE A 205 6.46 2.25 25.41
C ILE A 205 4.96 2.34 25.11
N VAL A 206 4.33 1.22 24.70
CA VAL A 206 2.90 1.16 24.38
C VAL A 206 2.01 1.47 25.59
N ARG A 207 2.44 1.10 26.81
CA ARG A 207 1.68 1.36 28.05
C ARG A 207 1.72 2.81 28.53
N LYS A 208 2.50 3.69 27.91
CA LYS A 208 2.46 5.13 28.25
C LYS A 208 1.09 5.69 27.86
N PRO A 209 0.42 6.46 28.74
CA PRO A 209 -0.95 6.93 28.51
C PRO A 209 -1.07 7.80 27.25
N GLN A 210 -0.03 8.57 26.91
CA GLN A 210 0.02 9.38 25.69
C GLN A 210 0.06 8.51 24.43
N VAL A 211 0.82 7.41 24.47
CA VAL A 211 0.95 6.45 23.36
C VAL A 211 -0.35 5.67 23.19
N LEU A 212 -0.99 5.27 24.29
CA LEU A 212 -2.29 4.61 24.25
C LEU A 212 -3.39 5.51 23.69
N ALA A 213 -3.43 6.78 24.10
CA ALA A 213 -4.37 7.78 23.56
C ALA A 213 -4.17 7.98 22.06
N PHE A 214 -2.91 8.04 21.60
CA PHE A 214 -2.58 8.09 20.18
C PHE A 214 -3.07 6.84 19.42
N PHE A 215 -2.81 5.64 19.94
CA PHE A 215 -3.29 4.40 19.32
C PHE A 215 -4.83 4.32 19.29
N LEU A 216 -5.50 4.80 20.33
CA LEU A 216 -6.96 4.84 20.36
C LEU A 216 -7.52 5.81 19.31
N ALA A 217 -6.94 7.02 19.20
CA ALA A 217 -7.33 7.99 18.18
C ALA A 217 -7.14 7.42 16.77
N ALA A 218 -5.97 6.83 16.48
CA ALA A 218 -5.70 6.19 15.20
C ALA A 218 -6.63 4.99 14.92
N PHE A 219 -7.00 4.24 15.96
CA PHE A 219 -7.97 3.15 15.83
C PHE A 219 -9.37 3.66 15.49
N MET A 220 -9.85 4.72 16.16
CA MET A 220 -11.15 5.32 15.87
C MET A 220 -11.21 5.94 14.48
N GLU A 221 -10.13 6.58 14.04
CA GLU A 221 -9.96 7.08 12.68
C GLU A 221 -10.09 5.92 11.68
N GLN A 222 -9.31 4.85 11.84
CA GLN A 222 -9.37 3.70 10.93
C GLN A 222 -10.71 2.98 10.96
N LEU A 223 -11.39 2.94 12.10
CA LEU A 223 -12.74 2.37 12.21
C LEU A 223 -13.75 3.18 11.37
N SER A 224 -13.61 4.50 11.33
CA SER A 224 -14.46 5.40 10.55
C SER A 224 -14.17 5.28 9.05
N PHE A 225 -12.91 5.20 8.67
CA PHE A 225 -12.48 5.14 7.29
C PHE A 225 -12.63 3.76 6.63
N GLY A 226 -12.57 2.66 7.39
CA GLY A 226 -12.64 1.29 6.85
C GLY A 226 -13.88 1.02 5.97
N PRO A 227 -15.10 1.29 6.47
CA PRO A 227 -16.33 1.17 5.68
C PRO A 227 -16.35 2.13 4.49
N TYR A 228 -15.85 3.36 4.67
CA TYR A 228 -15.75 4.36 3.61
C TYR A 228 -14.89 3.84 2.45
N TYR A 229 -13.66 3.40 2.70
CA TYR A 229 -12.76 2.87 1.67
C TYR A 229 -13.35 1.66 0.92
N THR A 230 -14.12 0.82 1.62
CA THR A 230 -14.68 -0.42 1.06
C THR A 230 -15.93 -0.17 0.21
N PHE A 231 -16.84 0.66 0.71
CA PHE A 231 -18.19 0.80 0.16
C PHE A 231 -18.43 2.09 -0.60
N PHE A 232 -17.56 3.09 -0.51
CA PHE A 232 -17.75 4.36 -1.23
C PHE A 232 -17.94 4.14 -2.74
N SER A 233 -17.05 3.37 -3.37
CA SER A 233 -17.16 3.07 -4.81
C SER A 233 -18.42 2.26 -5.15
N VAL A 234 -18.79 1.29 -4.30
CA VAL A 234 -20.00 0.46 -4.50
C VAL A 234 -21.28 1.30 -4.35
N TYR A 235 -21.31 2.21 -3.39
CA TYR A 235 -22.44 3.09 -3.14
C TYR A 235 -22.69 4.05 -4.31
N MET A 236 -21.63 4.67 -4.84
CA MET A 236 -21.72 5.56 -5.98
C MET A 236 -22.13 4.82 -7.27
N ASP A 237 -21.58 3.63 -7.50
CA ASP A 237 -21.97 2.77 -8.63
C ASP A 237 -23.47 2.42 -8.57
N HIS A 238 -23.98 2.07 -7.38
CA HIS A 238 -25.41 1.82 -7.17
C HIS A 238 -26.31 3.06 -7.40
N HIS A 239 -25.76 4.27 -7.30
CA HIS A 239 -26.47 5.52 -7.62
C HIS A 239 -26.33 5.94 -9.09
N GLY A 240 -25.72 5.10 -9.93
CA GLY A 240 -25.56 5.34 -11.37
C GLY A 240 -24.44 6.32 -11.72
N TYR A 241 -23.50 6.57 -10.81
CA TYR A 241 -22.33 7.39 -11.14
C TYR A 241 -21.34 6.60 -12.00
N ALA A 242 -20.82 7.26 -13.03
CA ALA A 242 -19.77 6.72 -13.89
C ALA A 242 -18.51 6.34 -13.11
N THR A 243 -17.86 5.24 -13.53
CA THR A 243 -16.62 4.76 -12.89
C THR A 243 -15.44 5.73 -13.11
N SER A 244 -15.44 6.55 -14.18
CA SER A 244 -14.49 7.66 -14.32
C SER A 244 -14.67 8.74 -13.26
N THR A 245 -15.91 9.10 -12.91
CA THR A 245 -16.22 10.04 -11.83
C THR A 245 -15.69 9.52 -10.50
N LEU A 246 -15.81 8.22 -10.24
CA LEU A 246 -15.18 7.59 -9.07
C LEU A 246 -13.68 7.81 -9.06
N GLY A 247 -13.00 7.50 -10.17
CA GLY A 247 -11.56 7.70 -10.30
C GLY A 247 -11.14 9.17 -10.10
N LEU A 248 -11.95 10.11 -10.59
CA LEU A 248 -11.72 11.54 -10.42
C LEU A 248 -11.87 11.98 -8.96
N LEU A 249 -12.90 11.52 -8.25
CA LEU A 249 -13.10 11.81 -6.83
C LEU A 249 -11.95 11.27 -5.97
N TRP A 250 -11.51 10.04 -6.23
CA TRP A 250 -10.32 9.45 -5.61
C TRP A 250 -9.06 10.27 -5.89
N THR A 251 -8.88 10.71 -7.14
CA THR A 251 -7.73 11.53 -7.55
C THR A 251 -7.70 12.87 -6.82
N ILE A 252 -8.85 13.55 -6.68
CA ILE A 252 -8.95 14.79 -5.92
C ILE A 252 -8.49 14.57 -4.48
N GLY A 253 -8.94 13.50 -3.83
CA GLY A 253 -8.50 13.13 -2.48
C GLY A 253 -6.98 13.02 -2.36
N VAL A 254 -6.33 12.29 -3.28
CA VAL A 254 -4.87 12.11 -3.28
C VAL A 254 -4.12 13.41 -3.61
N VAL A 255 -4.64 14.25 -4.49
CA VAL A 255 -4.05 15.56 -4.78
C VAL A 255 -4.07 16.46 -3.53
N PHE A 256 -5.17 16.47 -2.79
CA PHE A 256 -5.25 17.17 -1.50
C PHE A 256 -4.28 16.58 -0.48
N GLU A 257 -4.19 15.24 -0.37
CA GLU A 257 -3.26 14.55 0.51
C GLU A 257 -1.80 14.95 0.21
N VAL A 258 -1.40 14.93 -1.07
CA VAL A 258 -0.07 15.37 -1.51
C VAL A 258 0.18 16.83 -1.14
N GLY A 259 -0.80 17.72 -1.38
CA GLY A 259 -0.73 19.12 -0.97
C GLY A 259 -0.50 19.30 0.53
N VAL A 260 -1.26 18.56 1.35
CA VAL A 260 -1.09 18.55 2.81
C VAL A 260 0.31 18.07 3.18
N PHE A 261 0.82 16.97 2.61
CA PHE A 261 2.18 16.48 2.89
C PHE A 261 3.28 17.51 2.59
N PHE A 262 3.18 18.30 1.53
CA PHE A 262 4.15 19.36 1.24
C PHE A 262 4.07 20.53 2.23
N THR A 263 2.90 20.77 2.82
CA THR A 263 2.69 21.86 3.80
C THR A 263 2.94 21.42 5.23
N ILE A 264 2.78 20.13 5.57
CA ILE A 264 2.82 19.60 6.94
C ILE A 264 4.14 19.91 7.64
N GLY A 265 5.27 19.87 6.92
CA GLY A 265 6.59 20.21 7.46
C GLY A 265 6.71 21.67 7.91
N ARG A 266 5.93 22.59 7.32
CA ARG A 266 5.83 23.98 7.79
C ARG A 266 4.93 24.09 9.02
N PHE A 267 3.90 23.26 9.13
CA PHE A 267 2.99 23.23 10.28
C PHE A 267 3.65 22.64 11.53
N PHE A 268 4.37 21.51 11.41
CA PHE A 268 5.12 20.92 12.54
C PHE A 268 6.22 21.84 13.09
N ARG A 269 6.68 22.81 12.31
CA ARG A 269 7.65 23.81 12.78
C ARG A 269 7.00 24.92 13.63
N ARG A 270 5.66 25.02 13.63
CA ARG A 270 4.89 26.06 14.34
C ARG A 270 3.91 25.51 15.36
N TYR A 271 3.44 24.28 15.21
CA TYR A 271 2.44 23.65 16.06
C TYR A 271 2.90 22.28 16.54
N ASP A 272 2.63 22.00 17.81
CA ASP A 272 2.90 20.69 18.41
C ASP A 272 2.02 19.61 17.76
N ALA A 273 2.57 18.39 17.64
CA ALA A 273 1.88 17.27 17.00
C ALA A 273 0.52 16.96 17.66
N SER A 274 0.40 17.19 18.97
CA SER A 274 -0.84 17.02 19.74
C SER A 274 -1.96 17.96 19.28
N TRP A 275 -1.63 19.21 18.95
CA TRP A 275 -2.62 20.18 18.46
C TRP A 275 -3.10 19.85 17.06
N MET A 276 -2.21 19.36 16.20
CA MET A 276 -2.59 18.92 14.86
C MET A 276 -3.53 17.71 14.91
N LEU A 277 -3.31 16.80 15.86
CA LEU A 277 -4.17 15.63 16.07
C LEU A 277 -5.55 16.03 16.58
N LEU A 278 -5.64 17.05 17.45
CA LEU A 278 -6.93 17.60 17.89
C LEU A 278 -7.69 18.29 16.75
N ILE A 279 -6.98 19.03 15.88
CA ILE A 279 -7.59 19.67 14.70
C ILE A 279 -8.10 18.61 13.71
N ALA A 280 -7.38 17.51 13.52
CA ALA A 280 -7.79 16.43 12.63
C ALA A 280 -9.00 15.62 13.15
N LEU A 281 -9.25 15.63 14.46
CA LEU A 281 -10.40 14.98 15.11
C LEU A 281 -11.65 15.87 15.17
N LEU A 282 -11.54 17.15 14.83
CA LEU A 282 -12.59 18.17 14.85
C LEU A 282 -13.31 18.23 13.50
#